data_AF-A0A0F9C757-F1
#
_entry.id   AF-A0A0F9C757-F1
#
_cell.length_a   1.000
_cell.length_b   1.000
_cell.length_c   1.000
_cell.angle_alpha   90.00
_cell.angle_beta   90.00
_cell.angle_gamma   90.00
#
_symmetry.space_group_name_H-M   'P 1'
#
loop_
_entity.id
_entity.type
_entity.pdbx_description
1 polymer ?
#
loop_
_entity_poly.entity_id
_entity_poly.type
_entity_poly.pdbx_seq_one_letter_code
_entity_poly.pdbx_strand_id
1 'polypeptide(L)'
;KGIGALRQPKKLAQFIRCCEADARGRLGFEDTVYASGLWLQQVFEAIQSIDNNEFIQKGLTGKKLGDAIDQRRHEVISRLKDSHEPKR
;
A
#
# COMPACT_ATOMS: atom_id res chain seq x y z
N LYS A 1 7.13 -8.72 -3.82
CA LYS A 1 5.81 -9.28 -3.40
C LYS A 1 5.99 -9.86 -1.99
N GLY A 2 5.38 -9.25 -0.97
CA GLY A 2 5.56 -9.60 0.47
C GLY A 2 4.37 -10.37 1.05
N ILE A 3 3.66 -9.79 2.02
CA ILE A 3 2.54 -10.39 2.78
C ILE A 3 1.32 -10.84 1.95
N GLY A 4 1.30 -10.69 0.63
CA GLY A 4 0.20 -11.14 -0.23
C GLY A 4 -1.09 -10.30 -0.16
N ALA A 5 -1.02 -9.09 0.38
CA ALA A 5 -2.18 -8.20 0.56
C ALA A 5 -2.92 -7.84 -0.74
N LEU A 6 -2.21 -7.68 -1.86
CA LEU A 6 -2.83 -7.33 -3.16
C LEU A 6 -3.83 -8.39 -3.66
N ARG A 7 -3.64 -9.66 -3.26
CA ARG A 7 -4.59 -10.76 -3.56
C ARG A 7 -5.57 -10.98 -2.43
N GLN A 8 -5.15 -10.74 -1.18
CA GLN A 8 -5.95 -10.96 0.02
C GLN A 8 -5.88 -9.71 0.91
N PRO A 9 -6.75 -8.70 0.67
CA PRO A 9 -6.71 -7.42 1.37
C PRO A 9 -6.64 -7.52 2.90
N LYS A 10 -7.34 -8.51 3.48
CA LYS A 10 -7.33 -8.79 4.93
C LYS A 10 -5.93 -8.97 5.53
N LYS A 11 -4.95 -9.43 4.74
CA LYS A 11 -3.58 -9.64 5.22
C LYS A 11 -2.87 -8.35 5.58
N LEU A 12 -3.21 -7.24 4.93
CA LEU A 12 -2.67 -5.93 5.31
C LEU A 12 -3.17 -5.50 6.69
N ALA A 13 -4.47 -5.61 6.93
CA ALA A 13 -5.07 -5.27 8.21
C ALA A 13 -4.54 -6.14 9.37
N GLN A 14 -4.21 -7.41 9.09
CA GLN A 14 -3.56 -8.29 10.07
C GLN A 14 -2.11 -7.86 10.34
N PHE A 15 -1.36 -7.54 9.28
CA PHE A 15 0.01 -7.07 9.40
C PHE A 15 0.10 -5.76 10.20
N ILE A 16 -0.74 -4.78 9.89
CA ILE A 16 -0.79 -3.49 10.60
C ILE A 16 -1.12 -3.71 12.08
N ARG A 17 -2.10 -4.56 12.41
CA ARG A 17 -2.45 -4.86 13.81
C ARG A 17 -1.30 -5.50 14.58
N CYS A 18 -0.53 -6.37 13.95
CA CYS A 18 0.66 -6.97 14.57
C CYS A 18 1.71 -5.89 14.91
N CYS A 19 2.00 -5.01 13.96
CA CYS A 19 2.95 -3.91 14.17
C CYS A 19 2.47 -2.87 15.18
N GLU A 20 1.17 -2.56 15.17
CA GLU A 20 0.56 -1.65 16.16
C GLU A 20 0.65 -2.23 17.57
N ALA A 21 0.42 -3.54 17.74
CA ALA A 21 0.57 -4.21 19.03
C ALA A 21 2.03 -4.16 19.54
N ASP A 22 3.02 -4.35 18.66
CA ASP A 22 4.44 -4.21 19.01
C ASP A 22 4.80 -2.77 19.43
N ALA A 23 4.32 -1.78 18.67
CA ALA A 23 4.56 -0.37 18.96
C ALA A 23 3.97 0.07 20.32
N ARG A 24 2.77 -0.44 20.65
CA ARG A 24 2.08 -0.15 21.92
C ARG A 24 2.52 -1.03 23.09
N GLY A 25 3.25 -2.10 22.85
CA GLY A 25 3.67 -3.05 23.88
C GLY A 25 4.71 -2.51 24.87
N ARG A 26 5.26 -1.31 24.61
CA ARG A 26 6.22 -0.64 25.49
C ARG A 26 5.49 0.28 26.46
N LEU A 27 5.89 0.24 27.74
CA LEU A 27 5.35 1.09 28.79
C LEU A 27 5.41 2.57 28.38
N GLY A 28 4.29 3.27 28.47
CA GLY A 28 4.15 4.69 28.09
C GLY A 28 3.79 4.93 26.61
N PHE A 29 3.57 3.88 25.82
CA PHE A 29 3.17 3.98 24.40
C PHE A 29 1.77 3.41 24.12
N GLU A 30 1.01 3.05 25.15
CA GLU A 30 -0.26 2.34 25.06
C GLU A 30 -1.27 3.06 24.15
N ASP A 31 -1.28 4.39 24.19
CA ASP A 31 -2.19 5.24 23.40
C ASP A 31 -1.55 5.84 22.15
N THR A 32 -0.34 5.40 21.80
CA THR A 32 0.37 5.95 20.63
C THR A 32 -0.35 5.56 19.34
N VAL A 33 -0.58 6.57 18.50
CA VAL A 33 -1.13 6.36 17.15
C VAL A 33 -0.05 5.75 16.27
N TYR A 34 -0.33 4.58 15.70
CA TYR A 34 0.58 3.92 14.77
C TYR A 34 0.45 4.53 13.35
N ALA A 35 1.04 5.71 13.16
CA ALA A 35 0.93 6.51 11.93
C ALA A 35 1.33 5.74 10.66
N SER A 36 2.35 4.89 10.75
CA SER A 36 2.78 4.02 9.64
C SER A 36 1.68 3.07 9.17
N GLY A 37 0.82 2.60 10.09
CA GLY A 37 -0.34 1.76 9.74
C GLY A 37 -1.37 2.51 8.91
N LEU A 38 -1.70 3.74 9.33
CA LEU A 38 -2.62 4.61 8.57
C LEU A 38 -2.08 4.91 7.18
N TRP A 39 -0.78 5.20 7.09
CA TRP A 39 -0.12 5.42 5.81
C TRP A 39 -0.21 4.22 4.87
N LEU A 40 0.08 3.03 5.38
CA LEU A 40 -0.01 1.79 4.60
C LEU A 40 -1.44 1.50 4.11
N GLN A 41 -2.47 1.85 4.90
CA GLN A 41 -3.87 1.72 4.47
C GLN A 41 -4.18 2.66 3.31
N GLN A 42 -3.81 3.94 3.42
CA GLN A 42 -4.02 4.93 2.35
C GLN A 42 -3.34 4.52 1.04
N VAL A 43 -2.09 4.07 1.11
CA VAL A 43 -1.36 3.58 -0.06
C VAL A 43 -2.06 2.37 -0.67
N PHE A 44 -2.50 1.42 0.15
CA PHE A 44 -3.17 0.22 -0.33
C PHE A 44 -4.50 0.51 -1.01
N GLU A 45 -5.31 1.40 -0.46
CA GLU A 45 -6.57 1.84 -1.07
C GLU A 45 -6.32 2.49 -2.44
N ALA A 46 -5.35 3.39 -2.52
CA ALA A 46 -5.04 4.10 -3.76
C ALA A 46 -4.52 3.19 -4.89
N ILE A 47 -3.75 2.15 -4.57
CA ILE A 47 -3.28 1.19 -5.59
C ILE A 47 -4.35 0.15 -5.96
N GLN A 48 -5.30 -0.12 -5.06
CA GLN A 48 -6.43 -1.02 -5.34
C GLN A 48 -7.50 -0.35 -6.21
N SER A 49 -7.59 0.99 -6.18
CA SER A 49 -8.50 1.75 -7.05
C SER A 49 -7.99 1.93 -8.49
N ILE A 50 -6.82 1.38 -8.84
CA ILE A 50 -6.30 1.41 -10.21
C ILE A 50 -7.19 0.54 -11.10
N ASP A 51 -7.80 1.15 -12.12
CA ASP A 51 -8.57 0.43 -13.12
C ASP A 51 -7.65 -0.26 -14.12
N ASN A 52 -7.47 -1.58 -13.96
CA ASN A 52 -6.59 -2.33 -14.84
C ASN A 52 -7.13 -2.46 -16.28
N ASN A 53 -8.41 -2.15 -16.53
CA ASN A 53 -8.99 -2.22 -17.87
C ASN A 53 -8.32 -1.23 -18.82
N GLU A 54 -7.77 -0.11 -18.32
CA GLU A 54 -7.06 0.86 -19.15
C GLU A 54 -5.86 0.23 -19.89
N PHE A 55 -5.22 -0.77 -19.28
CA PHE A 55 -4.05 -1.46 -19.85
C PHE A 55 -4.48 -2.57 -20.81
N ILE A 56 -5.58 -3.25 -20.51
CA ILE A 56 -6.16 -4.27 -21.37
C ILE A 56 -6.66 -3.64 -22.68
N GLN A 57 -7.33 -2.47 -22.60
CA GLN A 57 -7.78 -1.72 -23.78
C GLN A 57 -6.62 -1.22 -24.66
N LYS A 58 -5.44 -0.98 -24.06
CA LYS A 58 -4.19 -0.69 -24.79
C LYS A 58 -3.57 -1.94 -25.45
N GLY A 59 -4.23 -3.09 -25.38
CA GLY A 59 -3.77 -4.35 -25.95
C GLY A 59 -2.65 -5.03 -25.17
N LEU A 60 -2.38 -4.61 -23.92
CA LEU A 60 -1.33 -5.22 -23.10
C LEU A 60 -1.81 -6.57 -22.55
N THR A 61 -0.94 -7.57 -22.64
CA THR A 61 -1.24 -8.95 -22.19
C THR A 61 -0.04 -9.59 -21.49
N GLY A 62 -0.30 -10.69 -20.77
CA GLY A 62 0.72 -11.50 -20.12
C GLY A 62 1.65 -10.67 -19.23
N LYS A 63 2.97 -10.84 -19.42
CA LYS A 63 3.99 -10.13 -18.65
C LYS A 63 3.89 -8.60 -18.83
N LYS A 64 3.62 -8.11 -20.05
CA LYS A 64 3.53 -6.67 -20.33
C LYS A 64 2.39 -6.00 -19.57
N LEU A 65 1.26 -6.69 -19.40
CA LEU A 65 0.15 -6.21 -18.58
C LEU A 65 0.55 -6.11 -17.11
N GLY A 66 1.20 -7.15 -16.58
CA GLY A 66 1.70 -7.16 -15.20
C GLY A 66 2.68 -6.02 -14.93
N ASP A 67 3.64 -5.83 -15.83
CA ASP A 67 4.66 -4.78 -15.72
C ASP A 67 4.02 -3.38 -15.76
N ALA A 68 3.02 -3.15 -16.62
CA ALA A 68 2.31 -1.87 -16.71
C ALA A 68 1.49 -1.55 -15.45
N ILE A 69 0.81 -2.56 -14.89
CA ILE A 69 0.06 -2.41 -13.63
C ILE A 69 1.04 -2.09 -12.49
N ASP A 70 2.16 -2.81 -12.39
CA ASP A 70 3.14 -2.57 -11.34
C ASP A 70 3.80 -1.19 -11.49
N GLN A 71 4.09 -0.75 -12.71
CA GLN A 71 4.57 0.62 -12.97
C GLN A 71 3.56 1.67 -12.51
N ARG A 72 2.27 1.50 -12.83
CA ARG A 72 1.22 2.43 -12.39
C ARG A 72 1.12 2.49 -10.86
N ARG A 73 1.25 1.35 -10.18
CA ARG A 73 1.29 1.30 -8.71
C ARG A 73 2.48 2.08 -8.17
N HIS A 74 3.67 1.91 -8.74
CA HIS A 74 4.86 2.66 -8.34
C HIS A 74 4.66 4.18 -8.45
N GLU A 75 4.04 4.65 -9.54
CA GLU A 75 3.74 6.07 -9.71
C GLU A 75 2.78 6.60 -8.63
N VAL A 76 1.71 5.85 -8.32
CA VAL A 76 0.76 6.22 -7.26
C VAL A 76 1.48 6.29 -5.91
N ILE A 77 2.29 5.28 -5.59
CA ILE A 77 3.05 5.23 -4.34
C ILE A 77 4.03 6.40 -4.24
N SER A 78 4.73 6.74 -5.33
CA SER A 78 5.67 7.86 -5.35
C SER A 78 4.98 9.19 -5.07
N ARG A 79 3.87 9.49 -5.75
CA ARG A 79 3.10 10.73 -5.54
C ARG A 79 2.58 10.85 -4.11
N LEU A 80 2.09 9.73 -3.58
CA LEU A 80 1.65 9.63 -2.19
C LEU A 80 2.81 9.92 -1.24
N LYS A 81 3.96 9.28 -1.43
CA LYS A 81 5.15 9.52 -0.60
C LYS A 81 5.57 10.99 -0.60
N ASP A 82 5.61 11.62 -1.77
CA ASP A 82 5.96 13.04 -1.92
C ASP A 82 4.96 13.99 -1.22
N SER A 83 3.71 13.53 -1.01
CA SER A 83 2.68 14.27 -0.28
C SER A 83 2.72 14.01 1.23
N HIS A 84 3.30 12.88 1.65
CA HIS A 84 3.39 12.46 3.05
C HIS A 84 4.66 12.96 3.75
N GLU A 85 5.79 13.01 3.04
CA GLU A 85 7.02 13.63 3.53
C GLU A 85 7.05 15.10 3.09
N PRO A 86 7.14 16.10 4.01
CA PRO A 86 7.48 17.44 3.60
C PRO A 86 8.85 17.39 2.89
N LYS A 87 8.96 18.00 1.71
CA LYS A 87 10.22 18.13 0.98
C LYS A 87 11.28 18.66 1.95
N ARG A 88 12.24 17.81 2.32
CA ARG A 88 13.41 18.18 3.13
C ARG A 88 14.34 19.08 2.33
#